data_AF-A0A943AVL0-F1
#
_entry.id   AF-A0A943AVL0-F1
#
_cell.length_a   1.000
_cell.length_b   1.000
_cell.length_c   1.000
_cell.angle_alpha   90.00
_cell.angle_beta   90.00
_cell.angle_gamma   90.00
#
_symmetry.space_group_name_H-M   'P 1'
#
loop_
_entity.id
_entity.type
_entity.pdbx_description
1 polymer ?
#
loop_
_entity_poly.entity_id
_entity_poly.type
_entity_poly.pdbx_seq_one_letter_code
_entity_poly.pdbx_strand_id
1 'polypeptide(L)'
;MKFVFTFTKPEDGSTVKFEGGRTSLWDAQEIAAEWPKRPTNQNRLDFAWAYCAAKRAGKLNELGVEGMGAEEAIDAIADTYDVEIKDNKPEADAPLADAPSE
;
A
#
# COMPACT_ATOMS: atom_id res chain seq x y z
N MET A 1 10.33 -10.42 -5.92
CA MET A 1 10.34 -8.98 -5.57
C MET A 1 9.30 -8.74 -4.51
N LYS A 2 9.75 -8.20 -3.37
CA LYS A 2 8.87 -7.79 -2.27
C LYS A 2 8.64 -6.28 -2.40
N PHE A 3 7.52 -5.80 -1.89
CA PHE A 3 7.16 -4.39 -1.83
C PHE A 3 6.80 -4.08 -0.39
N VAL A 4 7.24 -2.93 0.10
CA VAL A 4 6.85 -2.40 1.40
C VAL A 4 5.64 -1.52 1.19
N PHE A 5 4.55 -1.85 1.87
CA PHE A 5 3.35 -1.02 1.94
C PHE A 5 3.34 -0.33 3.28
N THR A 6 3.26 1.00 3.26
CA THR A 6 3.20 1.83 4.47
C THR A 6 1.90 2.62 4.43
N PHE A 7 1.06 2.45 5.45
CA PHE A 7 -0.20 3.16 5.62
C PHE A 7 -0.03 4.16 6.76
N THR A 8 -0.09 5.44 6.47
CA THR A 8 0.10 6.50 7.47
C THR A 8 -1.24 7.15 7.76
N LYS A 9 -1.71 7.13 9.02
CA LYS A 9 -2.86 7.93 9.43
C LYS A 9 -2.42 9.38 9.60
N PRO A 10 -2.93 10.34 8.80
CA PRO A 10 -2.55 11.74 8.95
C PRO A 10 -3.11 12.36 10.26
N GLU A 11 -4.21 11.83 10.80
CA GLU A 11 -4.80 12.34 12.05
C GLU A 11 -3.93 12.06 13.30
N ASP A 12 -3.31 10.89 13.37
CA ASP A 12 -2.62 10.41 14.58
C ASP A 12 -1.11 10.19 14.39
N GLY A 13 -0.64 10.18 13.13
CA GLY A 13 0.75 9.84 12.77
C GLY A 13 1.07 8.34 12.85
N SER A 14 0.10 7.52 13.24
CA SER A 14 0.23 6.06 13.33
C SER A 14 0.48 5.44 11.95
N THR A 15 1.55 4.64 11.83
CA THR A 15 1.95 3.98 10.57
C THR A 15 1.83 2.46 10.67
N VAL A 16 1.17 1.83 9.70
CA VAL A 16 1.11 0.37 9.54
C VAL A 16 1.97 0.00 8.35
N LYS A 17 3.07 -0.70 8.60
CA LYS A 17 4.01 -1.14 7.57
C LYS A 17 4.04 -2.66 7.46
N PHE A 18 3.89 -3.18 6.25
CA PHE A 18 4.05 -4.61 5.98
C PHE A 18 4.64 -4.88 4.60
N GLU A 19 5.20 -6.08 4.43
CA GLU A 19 5.75 -6.52 3.14
C GLU A 19 4.70 -7.31 2.35
N GLY A 20 4.57 -7.03 1.07
CA GLY A 20 3.69 -7.76 0.14
C GLY A 20 4.39 -8.13 -1.16
N GLY A 21 3.75 -9.02 -1.92
CA GLY A 21 4.27 -9.51 -3.19
C GLY A 21 3.67 -8.79 -4.40
N ARG A 22 4.39 -8.87 -5.53
CA ARG A 22 3.92 -8.41 -6.85
C ARG A 22 2.65 -9.14 -7.32
N THR A 23 2.38 -10.33 -6.79
CA THR A 23 1.16 -11.10 -7.07
C THR A 23 -0.11 -10.36 -6.66
N SER A 24 -0.06 -9.53 -5.62
CA SER A 24 -1.21 -8.70 -5.20
C SER A 24 -1.53 -7.56 -6.16
N LEU A 25 -0.60 -7.21 -7.05
CA LEU A 25 -0.84 -6.20 -8.08
C LEU A 25 -1.76 -6.75 -9.18
N TRP A 26 -1.67 -8.04 -9.47
CA TRP A 26 -2.52 -8.66 -10.48
C TRP A 26 -4.00 -8.65 -10.07
N ASP A 27 -4.30 -9.11 -8.85
CA ASP A 27 -5.66 -9.03 -8.29
C ASP A 27 -6.17 -7.56 -8.27
N ALA A 28 -5.30 -6.62 -7.93
CA ALA A 28 -5.66 -5.19 -7.92
C ALA A 28 -5.94 -4.64 -9.32
N GLN A 29 -5.22 -5.10 -10.34
CA GLN A 29 -5.48 -4.76 -11.73
C GLN A 29 -6.80 -5.34 -12.23
N GLU A 30 -7.17 -6.55 -11.80
CA GLU A 30 -8.46 -7.16 -12.14
C GLU A 30 -9.62 -6.37 -11.50
N ILE A 31 -9.51 -6.02 -10.22
CA ILE A 31 -10.50 -5.17 -9.53
C ILE A 31 -10.59 -3.79 -10.20
N ALA A 32 -9.45 -3.17 -10.52
CA ALA A 32 -9.42 -1.87 -11.17
C ALA A 32 -9.91 -1.91 -12.63
N ALA A 33 -9.89 -3.07 -13.29
CA ALA A 33 -10.43 -3.24 -14.64
C ALA A 33 -11.97 -3.24 -14.64
N GLU A 34 -12.60 -3.68 -13.55
CA GLU A 34 -14.05 -3.59 -13.36
C GLU A 34 -14.52 -2.16 -13.03
N TRP A 35 -13.60 -1.27 -12.63
CA TRP A 35 -13.93 0.11 -12.29
C TRP A 35 -14.19 0.99 -13.50
N PRO A 36 -15.14 1.94 -13.40
CA PRO A 36 -15.35 2.93 -14.45
C PRO A 36 -14.04 3.70 -14.69
N LYS A 37 -13.60 3.78 -15.96
CA LYS A 37 -12.42 4.56 -16.34
C LYS A 37 -12.58 6.01 -15.91
N ARG A 38 -11.77 6.44 -14.94
CA ARG A 38 -11.65 7.84 -14.50
C ARG A 38 -10.19 8.30 -14.68
N PRO A 39 -9.95 9.61 -14.92
CA PRO A 39 -8.61 10.13 -15.16
C PRO A 39 -7.65 9.99 -13.96
N THR A 40 -8.15 9.77 -12.75
CA THR A 40 -7.39 9.59 -11.50
C THR A 40 -7.26 8.13 -11.04
N ASN A 41 -7.43 7.15 -11.93
CA ASN A 41 -7.38 5.72 -11.58
C ASN A 41 -6.01 5.22 -11.12
N GLN A 42 -4.94 5.98 -11.32
CA GLN A 42 -3.56 5.54 -11.03
C GLN A 42 -3.33 5.40 -9.51
N ASN A 43 -3.67 6.41 -8.71
CA ASN A 43 -3.65 6.31 -7.24
C ASN A 43 -4.57 5.19 -6.73
N ARG A 44 -5.72 5.01 -7.38
CA ARG A 44 -6.72 4.01 -7.03
C ARG A 44 -6.20 2.57 -7.21
N LEU A 45 -5.34 2.34 -8.21
CA LEU A 45 -4.64 1.07 -8.39
C LEU A 45 -3.66 0.80 -7.24
N ASP A 46 -2.92 1.81 -6.79
CA ASP A 46 -2.00 1.68 -5.66
C ASP A 46 -2.76 1.32 -4.38
N PHE A 47 -3.88 2.01 -4.09
CA PHE A 47 -4.72 1.64 -2.94
C PHE A 47 -5.35 0.24 -3.08
N ALA A 48 -5.79 -0.14 -4.29
CA ALA A 48 -6.29 -1.50 -4.55
C ALA A 48 -5.21 -2.56 -4.32
N TRP A 49 -3.98 -2.26 -4.74
CA TRP A 49 -2.83 -3.14 -4.52
C TRP A 49 -2.50 -3.26 -3.04
N ALA A 50 -2.49 -2.13 -2.32
CA ALA A 50 -2.24 -2.09 -0.89
C ALA A 50 -3.33 -2.85 -0.11
N TYR A 51 -4.60 -2.74 -0.49
CA TYR A 51 -5.70 -3.52 0.08
C TYR A 51 -5.52 -5.03 -0.17
N CYS A 52 -5.26 -5.45 -1.41
CA CYS A 52 -5.01 -6.86 -1.72
C CYS A 52 -3.77 -7.43 -1.00
N ALA A 53 -2.74 -6.61 -0.82
CA ALA A 53 -1.56 -6.97 -0.05
C ALA A 53 -1.89 -7.07 1.46
N ALA A 54 -2.65 -6.13 2.03
CA ALA A 54 -3.11 -6.17 3.42
C ALA A 54 -4.00 -7.39 3.68
N LYS A 55 -4.89 -7.72 2.75
CA LYS A 55 -5.74 -8.91 2.78
C LYS A 55 -4.92 -10.19 2.86
N ARG A 56 -3.91 -10.32 2.00
CA ARG A 56 -3.00 -11.49 2.02
C ARG A 56 -2.12 -11.53 3.27
N ALA A 57 -1.75 -10.36 3.81
CA ALA A 57 -0.95 -10.25 5.04
C ALA A 57 -1.78 -10.41 6.33
N GLY A 58 -3.12 -10.50 6.25
CA GLY A 58 -3.99 -10.56 7.42
C GLY A 58 -4.05 -9.24 8.21
N LYS A 59 -3.78 -8.11 7.55
CA LYS A 59 -3.69 -6.77 8.16
C LYS A 59 -4.98 -5.95 8.01
N LEU A 60 -6.04 -6.51 7.43
CA LEU A 60 -7.32 -5.81 7.25
C LEU A 60 -7.95 -5.36 8.58
N ASN A 61 -7.83 -6.18 9.63
CA ASN A 61 -8.29 -5.81 10.96
C ASN A 61 -7.54 -4.59 11.53
N GLU A 62 -6.22 -4.50 11.32
CA GLU A 62 -5.42 -3.33 11.76
C GLU A 62 -5.74 -2.06 10.95
N LEU A 63 -6.17 -2.23 9.70
CA LEU A 63 -6.66 -1.15 8.86
C LEU A 63 -8.13 -0.80 9.12
N GLY A 64 -8.85 -1.57 9.94
CA GLY A 64 -10.26 -1.35 10.24
C GLY A 64 -11.22 -1.60 9.07
N VAL A 65 -10.76 -2.27 8.01
CA VAL A 65 -11.54 -2.58 6.80
C VAL A 65 -11.90 -4.06 6.68
N GLU A 66 -11.71 -4.83 7.75
CA GLU A 66 -12.07 -6.25 7.78
C GLU A 66 -13.60 -6.42 7.62
N GLY A 67 -14.01 -7.14 6.57
CA GLY A 67 -15.41 -7.38 6.24
C GLY A 67 -16.05 -6.37 5.27
N MET A 68 -15.34 -5.30 4.91
CA MET A 68 -15.80 -4.35 3.88
C MET A 68 -15.63 -4.93 2.47
N GLY A 69 -16.49 -4.49 1.55
CA GLY A 69 -16.31 -4.76 0.11
C GLY A 69 -15.00 -4.15 -0.38
N ALA A 70 -14.35 -4.75 -1.40
CA ALA A 70 -13.05 -4.29 -1.86
C ALA A 70 -13.04 -2.80 -2.22
N GLU A 71 -14.07 -2.32 -2.93
CA GLU A 71 -14.19 -0.90 -3.31
C GLU A 71 -14.34 0.03 -2.10
N GLU A 72 -15.20 -0.34 -1.15
CA GLU A 72 -15.46 0.44 0.06
C GLU A 72 -14.22 0.48 0.96
N ALA A 73 -13.54 -0.66 1.12
CA ALA A 73 -12.29 -0.74 1.86
C ALA A 73 -11.20 0.14 1.23
N ILE A 74 -11.10 0.14 -0.11
CA ILE A 74 -10.11 0.96 -0.82
C ILE A 74 -10.43 2.45 -0.69
N ASP A 75 -11.70 2.84 -0.76
CA ASP A 75 -12.11 4.23 -0.59
C ASP A 75 -11.88 4.70 0.86
N ALA A 76 -12.22 3.86 1.85
CA ALA A 76 -11.94 4.13 3.27
C ALA A 76 -10.43 4.25 3.53
N ILE A 77 -9.60 3.38 2.94
CA ILE A 77 -8.14 3.48 3.03
C ILE A 77 -7.66 4.78 2.38
N ALA A 78 -8.16 5.14 1.20
CA ALA A 78 -7.72 6.34 0.49
C ALA A 78 -8.12 7.64 1.20
N ASP A 79 -9.22 7.63 1.95
CA ASP A 79 -9.68 8.77 2.76
C ASP A 79 -8.95 8.85 4.10
N THR A 80 -8.75 7.71 4.76
CA THR A 80 -8.22 7.64 6.14
C THR A 80 -6.71 7.51 6.21
N TYR A 81 -6.06 6.92 5.20
CA TYR A 81 -4.64 6.59 5.23
C TYR A 81 -3.92 7.09 3.97
N ASP A 82 -2.75 7.68 4.17
CA ASP A 82 -1.80 7.90 3.10
C ASP A 82 -1.02 6.60 2.83
N VAL A 83 -1.12 6.07 1.61
CA VAL A 83 -0.50 4.80 1.21
C VAL A 83 0.76 5.06 0.40
N GLU A 84 1.88 4.64 0.93
CA GLU A 84 3.17 4.66 0.25
C GLU A 84 3.59 3.23 -0.09
N ILE A 85 3.80 2.95 -1.38
CA ILE A 85 4.29 1.66 -1.88
C ILE A 85 5.73 1.85 -2.35
N LYS A 86 6.66 1.25 -1.63
CA LYS A 86 8.08 1.23 -2.00
C LYS A 86 8.48 -0.16 -2.46
N ASP A 87 9.24 -0.27 -3.54
CA ASP A 87 9.88 -1.53 -3.87
C ASP A 87 10.87 -1.92 -2.78
N ASN A 88 10.70 -3.11 -2.20
CA ASN A 88 11.77 -3.73 -1.43
C ASN A 88 12.75 -4.33 -2.44
N LYS A 89 13.43 -3.44 -3.19
CA LYS A 89 14.76 -3.81 -3.68
C LYS A 89 15.60 -4.00 -2.41
N PRO A 90 16.44 -5.03 -2.33
CA PRO A 90 17.62 -4.90 -1.49
C PRO A 90 18.39 -3.69 -2.03
N GLU A 91 18.17 -2.51 -1.45
CA GLU A 91 19.09 -1.40 -1.60
C GLU A 91 20.42 -1.91 -1.03
N ALA A 92 21.38 -2.13 -1.92
CA ALA A 92 22.68 -1.57 -1.63
C ALA A 92 22.45 -0.07 -1.36
N ASP A 93 23.08 0.45 -0.32
CA ASP A 93 22.96 1.83 0.17
C ASP A 93 21.74 2.14 1.05
N ALA A 94 21.90 1.82 2.34
CA ALA A 94 21.59 2.78 3.38
C ALA A 94 22.03 4.21 2.98
N PRO A 95 21.38 5.29 3.43
CA PRO A 95 21.95 6.63 3.27
C PRO A 95 23.38 6.57 3.79
N LEU A 96 24.36 6.91 2.95
CA LEU A 96 25.76 7.10 3.30
C LEU A 96 25.86 7.99 4.54
N ALA A 97 25.77 7.36 5.71
CA ALA A 97 26.15 7.90 7.00
C ALA A 97 27.63 7.57 7.19
N ASP A 98 28.46 7.98 6.23
CA ASP A 98 29.90 7.98 6.42
C ASP A 98 30.29 9.43 6.71
N ALA A 99 30.63 9.66 7.97
CA ALA A 99 31.15 10.91 8.47
C ALA A 99 32.36 11.35 7.63
N PRO A 100 32.55 12.64 7.35
CA PRO A 100 33.85 13.08 6.85
C PRO A 100 34.85 12.89 8.01
N SER A 101 35.73 11.91 7.87
CA SER A 101 36.98 11.85 8.64
C SER A 101 38.12 11.61 7.66
N GLU A 102 38.56 12.69 7.03
CA GLU A 102 39.96 12.90 6.66
C GLU A 102 40.29 14.39 6.71
#